data_AF-A0A6P7GRC2-F1
#
_entry.id   AF-A0A6P7GRC2-F1
#
_cell.length_a   1.000
_cell.length_b   1.000
_cell.length_c   1.000
_cell.angle_alpha   90.00
_cell.angle_beta   90.00
_cell.angle_gamma   90.00
#
_symmetry.space_group_name_H-M   'P 1'
#
loop_
_entity.id
_entity.type
_entity.pdbx_description
1 polymer ?
#
loop_
_entity_poly.entity_id
_entity_poly.type
_entity_poly.pdbx_seq_one_letter_code
_entity_poly.pdbx_strand_id
1 'polypeptide(L)'
;MVPFLSAIGFYVIPESPKFLMSKGKNKAALEVFQKVYRWNSGRSSADYPIKELKEEECTIRGNQGQKASVLIAVNKFFIHLKPLFKPPAVFHLILVCTAAYMLTLSMGLFKLWLPQILQHSNSFDTSSNSTSFGVCNMINALAKPKTESTEVCHV
;
A
#
# COMPACT_ATOMS: atom_id res chain seq x y z
N MET A 1 -9.11 -14.27 -6.84
CA MET A 1 -10.37 -14.29 -6.06
C MET A 1 -10.57 -13.02 -5.23
N VAL A 2 -9.61 -12.64 -4.38
CA VAL A 2 -9.63 -11.42 -3.55
C VAL A 2 -9.99 -10.10 -4.28
N PRO A 3 -9.50 -9.78 -5.50
CA PRO A 3 -9.82 -8.50 -6.13
C PRO A 3 -11.30 -8.35 -6.53
N PHE A 4 -11.98 -9.46 -6.88
CA PHE A 4 -13.39 -9.41 -7.25
C PHE A 4 -14.28 -9.12 -6.04
N LEU A 5 -14.00 -9.75 -4.88
CA LEU A 5 -14.73 -9.46 -3.64
C LEU A 5 -14.51 -7.99 -3.21
N SER A 6 -13.29 -7.47 -3.38
CA SER A 6 -13.00 -6.07 -3.09
C SER A 6 -13.78 -5.11 -3.99
N ALA A 7 -13.84 -5.38 -5.30
CA ALA A 7 -14.60 -4.55 -6.24
C ALA A 7 -16.10 -4.51 -5.91
N ILE A 8 -16.69 -5.66 -5.54
CA ILE A 8 -18.08 -5.75 -5.11
C ILE A 8 -18.30 -4.94 -3.82
N GLY A 9 -17.39 -5.05 -2.85
CA GLY A 9 -17.45 -4.28 -1.60
C GLY A 9 -17.45 -2.77 -1.85
N PHE A 10 -16.55 -2.28 -2.70
CA PHE A 10 -16.49 -0.85 -3.06
C PHE A 10 -17.73 -0.35 -3.78
N TYR A 11 -18.40 -1.20 -4.58
CA TYR A 11 -19.63 -0.80 -5.26
C TYR A 11 -20.81 -0.64 -4.29
N VAL A 12 -20.87 -1.46 -3.23
CA VAL A 12 -22.00 -1.45 -2.28
C VAL A 12 -21.86 -0.33 -1.23
N ILE A 13 -20.64 -0.04 -0.80
CA ILE A 13 -20.35 0.94 0.25
C ILE A 13 -20.62 2.36 -0.29
N PRO A 14 -21.49 3.15 0.36
CA PRO A 14 -21.71 4.53 -0.03
C PRO A 14 -20.46 5.36 0.26
N GLU A 15 -20.30 6.44 -0.51
CA GLU A 15 -19.25 7.42 -0.27
C GLU A 15 -19.27 7.97 1.16
N SER A 16 -18.10 8.33 1.68
CA SER A 16 -17.99 8.86 3.04
C SER A 16 -18.82 10.14 3.21
N PRO A 17 -19.74 10.24 4.20
CA PRO A 17 -20.52 11.46 4.45
C PRO A 17 -19.64 12.69 4.64
N LYS A 18 -18.48 12.52 5.28
CA LYS A 18 -17.51 13.61 5.50
C LYS A 18 -16.95 14.16 4.19
N PHE A 19 -16.70 13.29 3.21
CA PHE A 19 -16.27 13.72 1.89
C PHE A 19 -17.37 14.54 1.20
N LEU A 20 -18.62 14.07 1.23
CA LEU A 20 -19.77 14.79 0.66
C LEU A 20 -19.99 16.15 1.33
N MET A 21 -19.87 16.23 2.65
CA MET A 21 -19.93 17.49 3.42
C MET A 21 -18.81 18.47 3.00
N SER A 22 -17.57 17.97 2.83
CA SER A 22 -16.44 18.80 2.37
C SER A 22 -16.61 19.38 0.96
N LYS A 23 -17.49 18.77 0.15
CA LYS A 23 -17.85 19.23 -1.20
C LYS A 23 -19.09 20.14 -1.21
N GLY A 24 -19.64 20.48 -0.04
CA GLY A 24 -20.89 21.23 0.09
C GLY A 24 -22.14 20.43 -0.26
N LYS A 25 -22.03 19.10 -0.45
CA LYS A 25 -23.16 18.22 -0.77
C LYS A 25 -23.81 17.67 0.51
N ASN A 26 -24.26 18.56 1.39
CA ASN A 26 -24.80 18.19 2.71
C ASN A 26 -26.08 17.34 2.62
N LYS A 27 -26.96 17.60 1.63
CA LYS A 27 -28.16 16.77 1.40
C LYS A 27 -27.81 15.32 1.09
N ALA A 28 -26.85 15.11 0.17
CA ALA A 28 -26.37 13.77 -0.16
C ALA A 28 -25.65 13.11 1.03
N ALA A 29 -24.90 13.88 1.82
CA ALA A 29 -24.28 13.35 3.04
C ALA A 29 -25.32 12.87 4.06
N LEU A 30 -26.44 13.59 4.20
CA LEU A 30 -27.54 13.21 5.07
C LEU A 30 -28.21 11.90 4.63
N GLU A 31 -28.41 11.71 3.33
CA GLU A 31 -28.92 10.44 2.77
C GLU A 31 -27.98 9.27 3.09
N VAL A 32 -26.65 9.48 3.03
CA VAL A 32 -25.70 8.44 3.43
C VAL A 32 -25.79 8.14 4.92
N PHE A 33 -25.92 9.15 5.79
CA PHE A 33 -26.12 8.91 7.22
C PHE A 33 -27.39 8.11 7.52
N GLN A 34 -28.49 8.41 6.82
CA GLN A 34 -29.74 7.65 6.94
C GLN A 34 -29.58 6.21 6.46
N LYS A 35 -28.87 5.99 5.35
CA LYS A 35 -28.56 4.65 4.82
C LYS A 35 -27.72 3.83 5.80
N VAL A 36 -26.68 4.42 6.38
CA VAL A 36 -25.82 3.79 7.39
C VAL A 36 -26.59 3.52 8.68
N TYR A 37 -27.46 4.44 9.11
CA TYR A 37 -28.36 4.23 10.25
C TYR A 37 -29.28 3.03 10.04
N ARG A 38 -29.92 2.94 8.87
CA ARG A 38 -30.76 1.79 8.51
C ARG A 38 -29.97 0.48 8.53
N TRP A 39 -28.73 0.47 8.04
CA TRP A 39 -27.87 -0.71 8.08
C TRP A 39 -27.47 -1.13 9.49
N ASN A 40 -27.15 -0.18 10.37
CA ASN A 40 -26.69 -0.47 11.73
C ASN A 40 -27.84 -0.81 12.68
N SER A 41 -28.98 -0.14 12.53
CA SER A 41 -30.10 -0.22 13.47
C SER A 41 -31.24 -1.11 12.99
N GLY A 42 -31.30 -1.43 11.69
CA GLY A 42 -32.42 -2.15 11.06
C GLY A 42 -33.73 -1.35 10.96
N ARG A 43 -33.74 -0.10 11.44
CA ARG A 43 -34.92 0.79 11.45
C ARG A 43 -35.06 1.57 10.14
N SER A 44 -36.21 2.21 9.94
CA SER A 44 -36.46 3.03 8.75
C SER A 44 -35.48 4.21 8.70
N SER A 45 -35.08 4.60 7.49
CA SER A 45 -34.28 5.83 7.28
C SER A 45 -35.03 7.09 7.72
N ALA A 46 -36.36 7.06 7.74
CA ALA A 46 -37.20 8.17 8.19
C ALA A 46 -37.05 8.47 9.69
N ASP A 47 -36.76 7.44 10.49
CA ASP A 47 -36.58 7.52 11.94
C ASP A 47 -35.24 8.15 12.34
N TYR A 48 -34.40 8.48 11.36
CA TYR A 48 -33.12 9.12 11.61
C TYR A 48 -33.34 10.49 12.28
N PRO A 49 -32.75 10.74 13.46
CA PRO A 49 -33.07 11.89 14.30
C PRO A 49 -32.52 13.21 13.76
N ILE A 50 -31.45 13.17 12.95
CA ILE A 50 -30.81 14.37 12.42
C ILE A 50 -31.46 14.72 11.08
N LYS A 51 -31.96 15.95 10.93
CA LYS A 51 -32.67 16.41 9.72
C LYS A 51 -31.85 17.38 8.86
N GLU A 52 -30.89 18.07 9.44
CA GLU A 52 -30.01 19.00 8.73
C GLU A 52 -28.57 18.88 9.23
N LEU A 53 -27.62 19.04 8.31
CA LEU A 53 -26.20 19.05 8.61
C LEU A 53 -25.70 20.49 8.50
N LYS A 54 -24.91 20.91 9.48
CA LYS A 54 -24.23 22.21 9.43
C LYS A 54 -23.30 22.23 8.22
N GLU A 55 -23.38 23.28 7.42
CA GLU A 55 -22.43 23.48 6.34
C GLU A 55 -21.04 23.66 6.95
N GLU A 56 -20.10 22.79 6.57
CA GLU A 56 -18.70 23.08 6.82
C GLU A 56 -18.40 24.36 6.03
N GLU A 57 -17.88 25.39 6.71
CA GLU A 57 -17.31 26.56 6.04
C GLU A 57 -16.27 26.04 5.05
N CYS A 58 -16.68 25.93 3.79
CA CYS A 58 -15.81 25.59 2.69
C CYS A 58 -14.71 26.65 2.66
N THR A 59 -13.60 26.42 3.36
CA THR A 59 -12.40 27.27 3.31
C THR A 59 -11.74 27.26 1.92
N ILE A 60 -12.41 26.67 0.92
CA ILE A 60 -11.96 26.48 -0.45
C ILE A 60 -12.93 27.15 -1.44
N ARG A 61 -14.07 27.70 -1.00
CA ARG A 61 -15.04 28.35 -1.90
C ARG A 61 -14.87 29.86 -1.96
N GLY A 62 -13.66 30.28 -2.33
CA GLY A 62 -13.39 31.67 -2.68
C GLY A 62 -12.27 31.73 -3.69
N ASN A 63 -12.59 31.49 -4.98
CA ASN A 63 -11.91 31.97 -6.19
C ASN A 63 -10.37 32.17 -6.19
N GLN A 64 -9.63 31.42 -5.39
CA GLN A 64 -8.18 31.50 -5.26
C GLN A 64 -7.59 30.36 -6.08
N GLY A 65 -6.78 30.73 -7.08
CA GLY A 65 -6.22 29.81 -8.07
C GLY A 65 -5.71 28.51 -7.46
N GLN A 66 -5.83 27.41 -8.20
CA GLN A 66 -5.54 26.03 -7.76
C GLN A 66 -4.26 25.89 -6.91
N LYS A 67 -3.22 26.71 -7.16
CA LYS A 67 -1.98 26.75 -6.37
C LYS A 67 -2.18 27.17 -4.90
N ALA A 68 -3.05 28.14 -4.62
CA ALA A 68 -3.36 28.59 -3.26
C ALA A 68 -4.15 27.52 -2.49
N SER A 69 -5.08 26.83 -3.15
CA SER A 69 -5.84 25.72 -2.54
C SER A 69 -4.95 24.53 -2.15
N VAL A 70 -3.98 24.16 -3.00
CA VAL A 70 -3.00 23.10 -2.70
C VAL A 70 -2.10 23.48 -1.51
N LEU A 71 -1.59 24.72 -1.49
CA LEU A 71 -0.72 25.18 -0.41
C LEU A 71 -1.44 25.19 0.95
N ILE A 72 -2.71 25.62 0.97
CA ILE A 72 -3.56 25.61 2.17
C ILE A 72 -3.81 24.16 2.64
N ALA A 73 -4.08 23.23 1.73
CA ALA A 73 -4.28 21.81 2.07
C ALA A 73 -3.01 21.18 2.65
N VAL A 74 -1.85 21.47 2.05
CA VAL A 74 -0.55 21.00 2.53
C VAL A 74 -0.25 21.57 3.92
N ASN A 75 -0.48 22.87 4.14
CA ASN A 75 -0.27 23.49 5.44
C ASN A 75 -1.18 22.89 6.53
N LYS A 76 -2.47 22.68 6.22
CA LYS A 76 -3.41 21.99 7.12
C LYS A 76 -2.93 20.57 7.46
N PHE A 77 -2.43 19.84 6.46
CA PHE A 77 -1.86 18.52 6.67
C PHE A 77 -0.64 18.56 7.60
N PHE A 78 0.28 19.50 7.42
CA PHE A 78 1.43 19.67 8.32
C PHE A 78 1.04 20.03 9.76
N ILE A 79 -0.03 20.80 9.95
CA ILE A 79 -0.57 21.09 11.29
C ILE A 79 -1.05 19.79 11.97
N HIS A 80 -1.73 18.92 11.22
CA HIS A 80 -2.16 17.61 11.71
C HIS A 80 -1.00 16.62 11.92
N LEU A 81 0.10 16.75 11.19
CA LEU A 81 1.31 15.95 11.37
C LEU A 81 2.19 16.42 12.52
N LYS A 82 2.16 17.71 12.86
CA LYS A 82 2.93 18.31 13.96
C LYS A 82 2.88 17.52 15.29
N PRO A 83 1.74 16.95 15.74
CA PRO A 83 1.72 16.12 16.94
C PRO A 83 2.53 14.81 16.83
N LEU A 84 2.72 14.25 15.64
CA LEU A 84 3.53 13.02 15.45
C LEU A 84 5.03 13.28 15.67
N PHE A 85 5.48 14.53 15.44
CA PHE A 85 6.87 14.93 15.60
C PHE A 85 7.21 15.43 17.01
N LYS A 86 6.31 15.25 17.99
CA LYS A 86 6.58 15.59 19.39
C LYS A 86 7.12 14.37 20.17
N PRO A 87 8.13 14.55 21.04
CA PRO A 87 8.59 13.49 21.93
C PRO A 87 7.47 13.10 22.92
N PRO A 88 7.28 11.81 23.28
CA PRO A 88 8.11 10.63 22.98
C PRO A 88 7.69 9.84 21.72
N ALA A 89 6.71 10.34 20.95
CA ALA A 89 6.14 9.60 19.80
C ALA A 89 7.13 9.43 18.64
N VAL A 90 8.08 10.36 18.48
CA VAL A 90 9.11 10.32 17.42
C VAL A 90 9.95 9.05 17.48
N PHE A 91 10.32 8.57 18.66
CA PHE A 91 11.13 7.36 18.79
C PHE A 91 10.36 6.12 18.30
N HIS A 92 9.10 6.00 18.71
CA HIS A 92 8.21 4.93 18.25
C HIS A 92 7.99 4.99 16.74
N LEU A 93 7.82 6.20 16.19
CA LEU A 93 7.67 6.42 14.75
C LEU A 93 8.92 5.95 13.99
N ILE A 94 10.11 6.36 14.42
CA ILE A 94 11.38 5.94 13.78
C ILE A 94 11.53 4.43 13.84
N LEU A 95 11.29 3.81 15.00
CA LEU A 95 11.38 2.35 15.17
C LEU A 95 10.46 1.60 14.20
N VAL A 96 9.19 2.00 14.12
CA VAL A 96 8.21 1.39 13.20
C VAL A 96 8.60 1.62 11.75
N CYS A 97 9.05 2.83 11.38
CA CYS A 97 9.49 3.14 10.03
C CYS A 97 10.72 2.31 9.62
N THR A 98 11.72 2.18 10.48
CA THR A 98 12.91 1.37 10.20
C THR A 98 12.54 -0.11 10.06
N ALA A 99 11.68 -0.65 10.94
CA ALA A 99 11.22 -2.03 10.83
C ALA A 99 10.45 -2.30 9.53
N ALA A 100 9.53 -1.41 9.15
CA ALA A 100 8.77 -1.52 7.91
C ALA A 100 9.67 -1.43 6.66
N TYR A 101 10.67 -0.55 6.70
CA TYR A 101 11.65 -0.40 5.63
C TYR A 101 12.47 -1.69 5.45
N MET A 102 13.01 -2.24 6.54
CA MET A 102 13.78 -3.49 6.50
C MET A 102 12.94 -4.64 5.95
N LEU A 103 11.70 -4.81 6.42
CA LEU A 103 10.81 -5.86 5.92
C LEU A 103 10.54 -5.71 4.42
N THR A 104 10.31 -4.49 3.95
CA THR A 104 10.05 -4.20 2.54
C THR A 104 11.29 -4.47 1.68
N LEU A 105 12.46 -4.06 2.15
CA LEU A 105 13.74 -4.34 1.50
C LEU A 105 14.00 -5.85 1.40
N SER A 106 13.84 -6.60 2.50
CA SER A 106 14.07 -8.05 2.50
C SER A 106 13.14 -8.76 1.51
N MET A 107 11.86 -8.41 1.50
CA MET A 107 10.89 -8.98 0.55
C MET A 107 11.19 -8.58 -0.89
N GLY A 108 11.63 -7.33 -1.13
CA GLY A 108 12.03 -6.86 -2.46
C GLY A 108 13.28 -7.59 -2.98
N LEU A 109 14.29 -7.74 -2.13
CA LEU A 109 15.53 -8.43 -2.47
C LEU A 109 15.30 -9.92 -2.74
N PHE A 110 14.49 -10.57 -1.91
CA PHE A 110 14.13 -11.97 -2.10
C PHE A 110 13.42 -12.20 -3.43
N LYS A 111 12.46 -11.35 -3.80
CA LYS A 111 11.76 -11.45 -5.10
C LYS A 111 12.69 -11.31 -6.30
N LEU A 112 13.71 -10.46 -6.21
CA LEU A 112 14.68 -10.26 -7.28
C LEU A 112 15.58 -11.50 -7.45
N TRP A 113 16.01 -12.11 -6.34
CA TRP A 113 16.96 -13.22 -6.36
C TRP A 113 16.32 -14.60 -6.55
N LEU A 114 15.06 -14.77 -6.15
CA LEU A 114 14.34 -16.04 -6.26
C LEU A 114 14.37 -16.67 -7.67
N PRO A 115 14.08 -15.96 -8.78
CA PRO A 115 14.12 -16.58 -10.11
C PRO A 115 15.53 -17.08 -10.48
N GLN A 116 16.57 -16.32 -10.18
CA GLN A 116 17.95 -16.69 -10.49
C GLN A 116 18.41 -17.93 -9.71
N ILE A 117 18.07 -18.01 -8.41
CA ILE A 117 18.36 -19.17 -7.57
C ILE A 117 17.65 -20.41 -8.11
N LEU A 118 16.37 -20.28 -8.46
CA LEU A 118 15.59 -21.40 -9.00
C LEU A 118 16.10 -21.86 -10.37
N GLN A 119 16.49 -20.95 -11.26
CA GLN A 119 17.06 -21.31 -12.56
C GLN A 119 18.35 -22.11 -12.43
N HIS A 120 19.26 -21.70 -11.55
CA HIS A 120 20.52 -22.42 -11.32
C HIS A 120 20.29 -23.76 -10.61
N SER A 121 19.27 -23.87 -9.74
CA SER A 121 18.95 -25.13 -9.09
C SER A 121 18.44 -26.19 -10.09
N ASN A 122 17.62 -25.77 -11.06
CA ASN A 122 17.09 -26.67 -12.09
C ASN A 122 18.17 -27.12 -13.09
N SER A 123 19.16 -26.28 -13.42
CA SER A 123 20.25 -26.68 -14.35
C SER A 123 21.27 -27.63 -13.70
N PHE A 124 21.41 -27.60 -12.39
CA PHE A 124 22.29 -28.49 -11.64
C PHE A 124 21.74 -29.92 -11.51
N ASP A 125 20.42 -30.08 -11.41
CA ASP A 125 19.76 -31.40 -11.42
C ASP A 125 19.95 -32.15 -12.74
N THR A 126 19.97 -31.44 -13.87
CA THR A 126 20.14 -32.09 -15.19
C THR A 126 21.57 -32.57 -15.44
N SER A 127 22.55 -32.11 -14.65
CA SER A 127 23.99 -32.32 -14.93
C SER A 127 24.73 -33.14 -13.87
N SER A 128 24.11 -33.48 -12.73
CA SER A 128 24.80 -34.19 -11.67
C SER A 128 24.00 -35.38 -11.11
N ASN A 129 24.59 -36.57 -11.20
CA ASN A 129 24.14 -37.82 -10.54
C ASN A 129 24.52 -37.79 -9.03
N SER A 130 24.41 -36.62 -8.39
CA SER A 130 24.99 -36.33 -7.06
C SER A 130 23.89 -36.15 -6.02
N THR A 131 23.94 -36.96 -4.97
CA THR A 131 22.90 -37.15 -3.93
C THR A 131 22.74 -36.01 -2.90
N SER A 132 23.39 -34.86 -3.08
CA SER A 132 23.30 -33.73 -2.14
C SER A 132 23.00 -32.41 -2.86
N PHE A 133 21.69 -32.13 -2.97
CA PHE A 133 21.12 -30.91 -3.54
C PHE A 133 21.18 -29.77 -2.49
N GLY A 134 22.14 -28.86 -2.63
CA GLY A 134 22.31 -27.75 -1.69
C GLY A 134 22.84 -26.49 -2.39
N VAL A 135 22.22 -25.34 -2.08
CA VAL A 135 22.55 -24.03 -2.67
C VAL A 135 24.04 -23.66 -2.51
N CYS A 136 24.67 -24.10 -1.41
CA CYS A 136 26.10 -23.89 -1.17
C CYS A 136 26.99 -24.58 -2.22
N ASN A 137 26.66 -25.82 -2.61
CA ASN A 137 27.40 -26.55 -3.64
C ASN A 137 27.23 -25.91 -5.02
N MET A 138 26.04 -25.37 -5.31
CA MET A 138 25.73 -24.66 -6.55
C MET A 138 26.57 -23.37 -6.68
N ILE A 139 26.67 -22.57 -5.60
CA ILE A 139 27.49 -21.35 -5.59
C ILE A 139 28.99 -21.70 -5.72
N ASN A 140 29.46 -22.73 -5.03
CA ASN A 140 30.85 -23.18 -5.11
C ASN A 140 31.23 -23.73 -6.50
N ALA A 141 30.28 -24.35 -7.23
CA ALA A 141 30.50 -24.81 -8.59
C ALA A 141 30.66 -23.65 -9.59
N LEU A 142 29.94 -22.53 -9.39
CA LEU A 142 30.06 -21.31 -10.20
C LEU A 142 31.32 -20.50 -9.86
N ALA A 143 31.78 -20.56 -8.60
CA ALA A 143 32.98 -19.86 -8.15
C ALA A 143 34.28 -20.54 -8.60
N LYS A 144 34.23 -21.80 -9.04
CA LYS A 144 35.39 -22.42 -9.69
C LYS A 144 35.52 -21.83 -11.10
N PRO A 145 36.67 -21.21 -11.45
CA PRO A 145 36.90 -20.81 -12.83
C PRO A 145 36.79 -22.07 -13.69
N LYS A 146 35.98 -22.02 -14.76
CA LYS A 146 36.12 -22.96 -15.86
C LYS A 146 37.57 -22.82 -16.33
N THR A 147 38.41 -23.79 -16.02
CA THR A 147 39.60 -24.01 -16.83
C THR A 147 39.07 -24.31 -18.21
N GLU A 148 39.11 -23.31 -19.09
CA GLU A 148 39.01 -23.53 -20.53
C GLU A 148 40.08 -24.56 -20.87
N SER A 149 39.65 -25.81 -21.00
CA SER A 149 40.35 -26.78 -21.82
C SER A 149 40.49 -26.13 -23.18
N THR A 150 41.73 -25.75 -23.49
CA THR A 150 42.18 -25.17 -24.74
C THR A 150 41.79 -26.12 -25.87
N GLU A 151 40.69 -25.85 -26.56
CA GLU A 151 40.41 -26.44 -27.86
C GLU A 151 40.83 -25.40 -28.90
N VAL A 152 42.10 -25.49 -29.30
CA VAL A 152 42.65 -24.74 -30.42
C VAL A 152 41.95 -25.25 -31.68
N CYS A 153 41.06 -24.45 -32.25
CA CYS A 153 40.60 -24.67 -33.62
C CYS A 153 41.77 -24.37 -34.57
N HIS A 154 42.33 -25.42 -35.17
CA HIS A 154 43.17 -25.29 -36.35
C HIS A 154 42.31 -24.89 -37.55
N VAL A 155 42.73 -23.83 -38.25
CA VAL A 155 42.25 -23.44 -39.58
C VAL A 155 42.90 -24.33 -40.63
#